data_AF-A0A2H0PAQ0-F1
#
_entry.id   AF-A0A2H0PAQ0-F1
#
_cell.length_a   1.000
_cell.length_b   1.000
_cell.length_c   1.000
_cell.angle_alpha   90.00
_cell.angle_beta   90.00
_cell.angle_gamma   90.00
#
_symmetry.space_group_name_H-M   'P 1'
#
loop_
_entity.id
_entity.type
_entity.pdbx_description
1 polymer ?
#
loop_
_entity_poly.entity_id
_entity_poly.type
_entity_poly.pdbx_seq_one_letter_code
_entity_poly.pdbx_strand_id
1 'polypeptide(L)'
;MSGVLKLGDRWEEGYFPPFSSAQVAGLAALYLSIHADASPGKIREALKNAAIPIKTATRFRQGAGIVDARRLIMSANSASR
;
A
#
# COMPACT_ATOMS: atom_id res chain seq x y z
N MET A 1 -5.11 11.44 -0.68
CA MET A 1 -5.04 11.31 -2.15
C MET A 1 -6.46 11.26 -2.68
N SER A 2 -6.84 12.27 -3.47
CA SER A 2 -8.05 12.27 -4.28
C SER A 2 -7.84 11.43 -5.54
N GLY A 3 -8.90 10.79 -6.02
CA GLY A 3 -8.97 10.18 -7.35
C GLY A 3 -10.25 10.63 -8.04
N VAL A 4 -10.24 10.65 -9.37
CA VAL A 4 -11.42 11.04 -10.14
C VAL A 4 -12.27 9.81 -10.39
N LEU A 5 -13.53 9.84 -9.95
CA LEU A 5 -14.53 8.81 -10.22
C LEU A 5 -15.66 9.41 -11.07
N LYS A 6 -16.11 8.65 -12.07
CA LYS A 6 -17.28 9.02 -12.86
C LYS A 6 -18.53 8.55 -12.13
N LEU A 7 -19.37 9.49 -11.71
CA LEU A 7 -20.68 9.26 -11.09
C LEU A 7 -21.76 9.79 -12.04
N GLY A 8 -22.42 8.89 -12.77
CA GLY A 8 -23.33 9.27 -13.84
C GLY A 8 -22.61 10.03 -14.96
N ASP A 9 -23.09 11.24 -15.29
CA ASP A 9 -22.50 12.10 -16.32
C ASP A 9 -21.41 13.05 -15.81
N ARG A 10 -21.06 12.99 -14.52
CA ARG A 10 -20.09 13.90 -13.89
C ARG A 10 -18.82 13.19 -13.46
N TRP A 11 -17.70 13.89 -13.58
CA TRP A 11 -16.41 13.50 -13.03
C TRP A 11 -16.19 14.24 -11.71
N GLU A 12 -16.03 13.50 -10.63
CA GLU A 12 -15.81 14.08 -9.30
C GLU A 12 -14.46 13.61 -8.75
N GLU A 13 -13.65 14.57 -8.28
CA GLU A 13 -12.53 14.27 -7.41
C GLU A 13 -13.06 13.93 -6.02
N GLY A 14 -12.81 12.70 -5.57
CA GLY A 14 -13.20 12.29 -4.23
C GLY A 14 -12.14 11.44 -3.54
N TYR A 15 -12.26 11.38 -2.22
CA TYR A 15 -11.41 10.55 -1.37
C TYR A 15 -12.07 9.19 -1.22
N PHE A 16 -11.68 8.23 -2.05
CA PHE A 16 -12.31 6.92 -2.06
C PHE A 16 -11.38 5.84 -1.50
N PRO A 17 -11.78 5.13 -0.43
CA PRO A 17 -11.08 3.95 0.08
C PRO A 17 -10.68 2.91 -0.98
N PRO A 18 -11.47 2.61 -2.05
CA PRO A 18 -11.03 1.68 -3.09
C PRO A 18 -9.74 2.08 -3.84
N PHE A 19 -9.33 3.36 -3.83
CA PHE A 19 -8.03 3.74 -4.40
C PHE A 19 -6.86 3.33 -3.50
N SER A 20 -7.05 3.31 -2.18
CA SER A 20 -6.02 2.85 -1.25
C SER A 20 -5.76 1.34 -1.35
N SER A 21 -6.81 0.53 -1.56
CA SER A 21 -6.63 -0.92 -1.75
C SER A 21 -5.93 -1.23 -3.07
N ALA A 22 -6.27 -0.54 -4.17
CA ALA A 22 -5.59 -0.68 -5.45
C ALA A 22 -4.09 -0.33 -5.36
N GLN A 23 -3.74 0.74 -4.63
CA GLN A 23 -2.34 1.12 -4.39
C GLN A 23 -1.58 0.05 -3.61
N VAL A 24 -2.16 -0.48 -2.54
CA VAL A 24 -1.53 -1.56 -1.76
C VAL A 24 -1.37 -2.83 -2.59
N ALA A 25 -2.34 -3.16 -3.46
CA ALA A 25 -2.23 -4.28 -4.39
C ALA A 25 -1.10 -4.07 -5.41
N GLY A 26 -0.95 -2.86 -5.96
CA GLY A 26 0.17 -2.52 -6.84
C GLY A 26 1.52 -2.65 -6.14
N LEU A 27 1.64 -2.21 -4.89
CA LEU A 27 2.86 -2.35 -4.09
C LEU A 27 3.17 -3.82 -3.77
N ALA A 28 2.15 -4.64 -3.49
CA ALA A 28 2.32 -6.08 -3.32
C ALA A 28 2.86 -6.75 -4.58
N ALA A 29 2.34 -6.37 -5.76
CA ALA A 29 2.82 -6.88 -7.05
C ALA A 29 4.27 -6.46 -7.33
N LEU A 30 4.64 -5.21 -7.02
CA LEU A 30 6.03 -4.74 -7.14
C LEU A 30 6.97 -5.53 -6.22
N TYR A 31 6.59 -5.76 -4.96
CA TYR A 31 7.38 -6.58 -4.05
C TYR A 31 7.54 -8.02 -4.56
N LEU A 32 6.47 -8.63 -5.05
CA LEU A 32 6.50 -9.98 -5.63
C LEU A 32 7.36 -10.05 -6.89
N SER A 33 7.44 -8.98 -7.69
CA SER A 33 8.34 -8.94 -8.86
C SER A 33 9.82 -9.03 -8.51
N ILE A 34 10.20 -8.61 -7.28
CA ILE A 34 11.57 -8.72 -6.73
C ILE A 34 11.76 -10.06 -6.03
N HIS A 35 10.74 -10.54 -5.31
CA HIS A 35 10.75 -11.81 -4.57
C HIS A 35 9.67 -12.75 -5.08
N ALA A 36 9.90 -13.36 -6.25
CA ALA A 36 8.89 -14.14 -6.97
C ALA A 36 8.34 -15.35 -6.20
N ASP A 37 9.07 -15.84 -5.19
CA ASP A 37 8.72 -16.96 -4.31
C ASP A 37 8.09 -16.52 -2.98
N ALA A 38 7.88 -15.20 -2.77
CA ALA A 38 7.34 -14.69 -1.53
C ALA A 38 5.93 -15.20 -1.28
N SER A 39 5.75 -15.87 -0.13
CA SER A 39 4.42 -16.27 0.32
C SER A 39 3.53 -15.05 0.63
N PRO A 40 2.18 -15.19 0.58
CA PRO A 40 1.28 -14.11 0.95
C PRO A 40 1.55 -13.53 2.35
N GLY A 41 1.98 -14.37 3.30
CA GLY A 41 2.38 -13.94 4.64
C GLY A 41 3.61 -13.03 4.63
N LYS A 42 4.62 -13.36 3.82
CA LYS A 42 5.84 -12.56 3.69
C LYS A 42 5.56 -11.20 3.04
N ILE A 43 4.71 -11.17 2.01
CA ILE A 43 4.26 -9.93 1.36
C ILE A 43 3.51 -9.04 2.36
N ARG A 44 2.58 -9.62 3.14
CA ARG A 44 1.83 -8.89 4.17
C ARG A 44 2.75 -8.28 5.24
N GLU A 45 3.72 -9.03 5.75
CA GLU A 45 4.66 -8.51 6.74
C GLU A 45 5.58 -7.44 6.16
N ALA A 46 6.04 -7.59 4.91
CA ALA A 46 6.81 -6.54 4.23
C ALA A 46 6.03 -5.22 4.10
N LEU A 47 4.76 -5.29 3.68
CA LEU A 47 3.88 -4.12 3.58
C LEU A 47 3.64 -3.46 4.95
N LYS A 48 3.45 -4.25 6.01
CA LYS A 48 3.30 -3.74 7.39
C LYS A 48 4.56 -3.05 7.89
N ASN A 49 5.73 -3.64 7.66
CA ASN A 49 7.01 -3.07 8.09
C ASN A 49 7.37 -1.79 7.33
N ALA A 50 6.88 -1.65 6.10
CA ALA A 50 7.01 -0.43 5.31
C ALA A 50 5.99 0.66 5.69
N ALA A 51 4.98 0.37 6.52
CA ALA A 51 3.95 1.32 6.87
C ALA A 51 4.44 2.40 7.88
N ILE A 52 3.99 3.63 7.66
CA ILE A 52 4.23 4.78 8.55
C ILE A 52 2.96 5.04 9.35
N PRO A 53 3.01 4.94 10.70
CA PRO A 53 1.88 5.27 11.56
C PRO A 53 1.50 6.76 11.46
N ILE A 54 0.21 7.04 11.30
CA ILE A 54 -0.37 8.37 11.41
C ILE A 54 -0.61 8.66 12.89
N LYS A 55 0.12 9.62 13.46
CA LYS A 55 0.10 9.94 14.90
C LYS A 55 -1.30 10.26 15.45
N THR A 56 -2.19 10.77 14.62
CA THR A 56 -3.52 11.25 15.02
C THR A 56 -4.65 10.24 14.78
N ALA A 57 -4.35 9.06 14.21
CA ALA A 57 -5.36 8.04 13.93
C ALA A 57 -5.26 6.86 14.90
N THR A 58 -6.40 6.28 15.29
CA THR A 58 -6.42 5.05 16.10
C THR A 58 -6.03 3.85 15.25
N ARG A 59 -5.44 2.80 15.85
CA ARG A 59 -5.09 1.54 15.13
C ARG A 59 -6.28 0.96 14.36
N PHE A 60 -7.50 1.08 14.88
CA PHE A 60 -8.72 0.63 14.22
C PHE A 60 -9.03 1.38 12.90
N ARG A 61 -8.57 2.63 12.76
CA ARG A 61 -8.79 3.44 11.55
C ARG A 61 -7.67 3.35 10.52
N GLN A 62 -6.47 2.90 10.90
CA GLN A 62 -5.30 2.93 10.03
C GLN A 62 -4.53 1.60 9.91
N GLY A 63 -4.86 0.59 10.72
CA GLY A 63 -4.07 -0.63 10.81
C GLY A 63 -2.61 -0.32 11.20
N ALA A 64 -1.66 -0.71 10.33
CA ALA A 64 -0.24 -0.42 10.50
C ALA A 64 0.16 1.01 10.06
N GLY A 65 -0.74 1.75 9.40
CA GLY A 65 -0.48 3.09 8.86
C GLY A 65 -0.50 3.12 7.33
N ILE A 66 0.13 4.14 6.74
CA ILE A 66 0.25 4.32 5.29
C ILE A 66 1.48 3.58 4.79
N VAL A 67 1.33 2.66 3.84
CA VAL A 67 2.47 1.94 3.25
C VAL A 67 3.38 2.91 2.49
N ASP A 68 4.66 2.98 2.89
CA ASP A 68 5.69 3.77 2.18
C ASP A 68 6.35 2.91 1.09
N ALA A 69 6.09 3.26 -0.17
CA ALA A 69 6.60 2.54 -1.33
C ALA A 69 8.13 2.50 -1.38
N ARG A 70 8.80 3.59 -0.99
CA ARG A 70 10.27 3.69 -1.02
C ARG A 70 10.88 2.75 0.01
N ARG A 71 10.34 2.74 1.24
CA ARG A 71 10.78 1.83 2.31
C ARG A 71 10.59 0.37 1.90
N LEU A 72 9.47 0.04 1.27
CA LEU A 72 9.18 -1.32 0.78
C LEU A 72 10.20 -1.77 -0.28
N ILE A 73 10.49 -0.93 -1.27
CA ILE A 73 11.43 -1.26 -2.34
C ILE A 73 12.86 -1.35 -1.80
N MET A 74 13.25 -0.45 -0.90
CA MET A 74 14.58 -0.49 -0.28
C MET A 74 14.78 -1.75 0.56
N SER A 75 13.78 -2.15 1.35
CA SER A 75 13.87 -3.38 2.16
C SER A 75 13.90 -4.64 1.29
N ALA A 76 13.11 -4.70 0.21
CA ALA A 76 13.11 -5.81 -0.74
C ALA A 76 14.49 -6.03 -1.41
N ASN A 77 15.13 -4.94 -1.84
CA ASN A 77 16.45 -5.01 -2.45
C ASN A 77 17.57 -5.35 -1.44
N SER A 78 17.41 -4.92 -0.17
CA SER A 78 18.39 -5.21 0.88
C SER A 78 18.35 -6.67 1.34
N ALA A 79 17.18 -7.32 1.25
CA ALA A 79 16.99 -8.73 1.61
C ALA A 79 17.34 -9.71 0.47
N SER A 80 17.66 -9.20 -0.73
CA SER A 80 18.02 -10.01 -1.91
C SER A 80 19.54 -10.17 -2.11
N ARG A 81 20.35 -9.54 -1.25
CA ARG A 81 21.81 -9.65 -1.23
C ARG A 81 22.24 -10.55 -0.09
#